data_AF-A0A2P0QLL0-F1
#
_entry.id   AF-A0A2P0QLL0-F1
#
_cell.length_a   1.000
_cell.length_b   1.000
_cell.length_c   1.000
_cell.angle_alpha   90.00
_cell.angle_beta   90.00
_cell.angle_gamma   90.00
#
_symmetry.space_group_name_H-M   'P 1'
#
loop_
_entity.id
_entity.type
_entity.pdbx_description
1 polymer ?
#
loop_
_entity_poly.entity_id
_entity_poly.type
_entity_poly.pdbx_seq_one_letter_code
_entity_poly.pdbx_strand_id
1 'polypeptide(L)' 'AEVKDELKPRLVPILAQRGLTDLFDKIADETNANTIEELIVFLKKAGHPALTMKPLV' A
#
# COMPACT_ATOMS: atom_id res chain seq x y z
N ALA A 1 7.04 4.53 7.90
CA ALA A 1 8.10 3.89 7.13
C ALA A 1 8.70 2.70 7.85
N GLU A 2 8.99 2.75 9.17
CA GLU A 2 9.73 1.68 9.88
C GLU A 2 9.16 0.27 9.65
N VAL A 3 7.86 0.05 9.89
CA VAL A 3 7.19 -1.23 9.62
C VAL A 3 7.28 -1.65 8.15
N LYS A 4 7.19 -0.69 7.23
CA LYS A 4 7.24 -0.95 5.79
C LYS A 4 8.64 -1.42 5.38
N ASP A 5 9.68 -0.80 5.93
CA ASP A 5 11.09 -1.16 5.68
C ASP A 5 11.45 -2.52 6.28
N GLU A 6 10.99 -2.81 7.50
CA GLU A 6 11.17 -4.12 8.14
C GLU A 6 10.49 -5.25 7.36
N LEU A 7 9.31 -4.99 6.79
CA LEU A 7 8.56 -5.98 6.03
C LEU A 7 9.06 -6.12 4.59
N LYS A 8 9.73 -5.12 4.02
CA LYS A 8 10.24 -5.11 2.65
C LYS A 8 10.95 -6.41 2.22
N PRO A 9 11.94 -6.96 2.96
CA PRO A 9 12.64 -8.18 2.55
C PRO A 9 11.73 -9.43 2.51
N ARG A 10 10.63 -9.45 3.27
CA ARG A 10 9.69 -10.57 3.30
C ARG A 10 8.54 -10.39 2.32
N LEU A 11 8.05 -9.16 2.18
CA LEU A 11 6.85 -8.83 1.41
C LEU A 11 7.12 -8.70 -0.08
N VAL A 12 8.22 -8.04 -0.48
CA VAL A 12 8.54 -7.82 -1.91
C VAL A 12 8.68 -9.14 -2.70
N PRO A 13 9.33 -10.20 -2.19
CA PRO A 13 9.39 -11.49 -2.89
C PRO A 13 8.01 -12.14 -3.07
N ILE A 14 7.13 -12.03 -2.06
CA ILE A 14 5.76 -12.58 -2.11
C ILE A 14 4.93 -11.81 -3.15
N LEU A 15 5.06 -10.49 -3.16
CA LEU A 15 4.41 -9.63 -4.14
C LEU A 15 4.88 -9.96 -5.56
N ALA A 16 6.19 -10.18 -5.76
CA ALA A 16 6.74 -10.60 -7.04
C ALA A 16 6.18 -11.95 -7.52
N GLN A 17 6.10 -12.94 -6.64
CA GLN A 17 5.50 -14.25 -6.96
C GLN A 17 4.03 -14.16 -7.37
N ARG A 18 3.31 -13.14 -6.88
CA ARG A 18 1.90 -12.89 -7.18
C ARG A 18 1.68 -11.90 -8.32
N GLY A 19 2.75 -11.38 -8.93
CA GLY A 19 2.66 -10.35 -9.98
C GLY A 19 2.19 -8.98 -9.48
N LEU A 20 2.34 -8.68 -8.18
CA LEU A 20 1.90 -7.46 -7.49
C LEU A 20 3.08 -6.61 -7.02
N THR A 21 4.18 -6.56 -7.77
CA THR A 21 5.43 -5.88 -7.38
C THR A 21 5.24 -4.40 -7.08
N ASP A 22 4.28 -3.76 -7.74
CA ASP A 22 3.91 -2.35 -7.58
C ASP A 22 3.10 -2.06 -6.31
N LEU A 23 2.52 -3.08 -5.67
CA LEU A 23 1.67 -2.89 -4.50
C LEU A 23 2.45 -2.31 -3.32
N PHE A 24 3.73 -2.66 -3.18
CA PHE A 24 4.55 -2.18 -2.07
C PHE A 24 4.65 -0.64 -2.06
N ASP A 25 4.79 -0.02 -3.22
CA ASP A 25 4.90 1.43 -3.37
C ASP A 25 3.55 2.14 -3.17
N LYS A 26 2.44 1.40 -3.38
CA LYS A 26 1.07 1.91 -3.21
C LYS A 26 0.60 1.91 -1.75
N ILE A 27 1.34 1.30 -0.82
CA ILE A 27 1.03 1.31 0.61
C ILE A 27 1.49 2.64 1.21
N ALA A 28 0.56 3.42 1.73
CA ALA A 28 0.86 4.65 2.45
C ALA A 28 1.51 4.36 3.82
N ASP A 29 2.33 5.29 4.28
CA ASP A 29 2.81 5.36 5.65
C ASP A 29 2.67 6.78 6.21
N GLU A 30 3.13 7.00 7.45
CA GLU A 30 3.04 8.29 8.14
C GLU A 30 3.78 9.44 7.43
N THR A 31 4.70 9.15 6.51
CA THR A 31 5.38 10.18 5.71
C THR A 31 4.54 10.65 4.52
N ASN A 32 3.57 9.83 4.09
CA ASN A 32 2.72 10.10 2.93
C ASN A 32 1.33 10.61 3.32
N ALA A 33 0.80 10.15 4.45
CA ALA A 33 -0.51 10.53 4.96
C ALA A 33 -0.57 10.36 6.48
N ASN A 34 -0.99 11.42 7.17
CA ASN A 34 -1.20 11.44 8.62
C ASN A 34 -2.68 11.49 9.00
N THR A 35 -3.56 11.75 8.03
CA THR A 35 -5.02 11.80 8.21
C THR A 35 -5.72 10.84 7.23
N ILE A 36 -6.99 10.55 7.52
CA ILE A 36 -7.81 9.68 6.67
C ILE A 36 -8.04 10.35 5.30
N GLU A 37 -8.23 11.65 5.28
CA GLU A 37 -8.43 12.45 4.07
C GLU A 37 -7.18 12.40 3.18
N GLU A 38 -5.99 12.60 3.76
CA GLU A 38 -4.71 12.47 3.06
C GLU A 38 -4.50 11.05 2.54
N LEU A 39 -4.83 10.04 3.35
CA LEU A 39 -4.73 8.64 2.97
C LEU A 39 -5.60 8.33 1.76
N ILE A 40 -6.86 8.79 1.74
CA ILE A 40 -7.76 8.58 0.60
C ILE A 40 -7.20 9.23 -0.67
N VAL A 41 -6.64 10.44 -0.57
CA VAL A 41 -6.00 11.12 -1.71
C VAL A 41 -4.79 10.31 -2.22
N PHE A 42 -3.95 9.84 -1.31
CA PHE A 42 -2.79 9.01 -1.65
C PHE A 42 -3.20 7.72 -2.35
N LEU A 43 -4.15 6.96 -1.79
CA LEU A 43 -4.61 5.68 -2.34
C LEU A 43 -5.22 5.86 -3.74
N LYS A 44 -5.97 6.95 -3.96
CA LYS A 44 -6.52 7.29 -5.28
C LYS A 44 -5.43 7.59 -6.30
N LYS A 45 -4.45 8.43 -5.92
CA LYS A 45 -3.31 8.79 -6.79
C LYS A 45 -2.44 7.58 -7.12
N ALA A 46 -2.21 6.70 -6.14
CA ALA A 46 -1.42 5.49 -6.29
C ALA A 46 -2.19 4.37 -7.03
N GLY A 47 -3.50 4.50 -7.24
CA GLY A 47 -4.33 3.44 -7.81
C GLY A 47 -4.29 2.17 -6.96
N HIS A 48 -4.47 2.31 -5.64
CA HIS A 48 -4.38 1.19 -4.72
C HIS A 48 -5.55 0.20 -4.93
N PRO A 49 -5.27 -1.10 -5.08
CA PRO A 49 -6.30 -2.09 -5.46
C PRO A 49 -7.43 -2.21 -4.43
N ALA A 50 -7.18 -1.92 -3.16
CA ALA A 50 -8.22 -1.98 -2.12
C ALA A 50 -9.42 -1.06 -2.40
N LEU A 51 -9.26 0.03 -3.17
CA LEU A 51 -10.36 0.94 -3.51
C LEU A 51 -11.42 0.32 -4.42
N THR A 52 -11.08 -0.75 -5.15
CA THR A 52 -11.97 -1.43 -6.09
C THR A 52 -12.35 -2.84 -5.64
N MET A 53 -11.82 -3.29 -4.51
CA MET A 53 -12.14 -4.60 -3.93
C MET A 53 -13.53 -4.60 -3.28
N LYS A 54 -14.07 -5.81 -3.07
CA LYS A 54 -15.30 -5.98 -2.29
C LYS A 54 -15.10 -5.35 -0.90
N PRO A 55 -16.06 -4.56 -0.39
CA PRO A 55 -16.02 -4.04 0.97
C PRO A 55 -15.82 -5.17 1.99
N LEU A 56 -15.03 -4.89 3.02
CA LEU A 56 -14.77 -5.85 4.11
C LEU A 56 -15.94 -5.95 5.10
N VAL A 57 -16.88 -5.00 5.05
CA VAL A 57 -18.08 -4.89 5.91
C VAL A 57 -19.33 -4.65 5.07
#